data_AF-A0A8J6EJP8-F1
#
_entry.id   AF-A0A8J6EJP8-F1
#
_cell.length_a   1.000
_cell.length_b   1.000
_cell.length_c   1.000
_cell.angle_alpha   90.00
_cell.angle_beta   90.00
_cell.angle_gamma   90.00
#
_symmetry.space_group_name_H-M   'P 1'
#
loop_
_entity.id
_entity.type
_entity.pdbx_description
1 polymer ?
#
loop_
_entity_poly.entity_id
_entity_poly.type
_entity_poly.pdbx_seq_one_letter_code
_entity_poly.pdbx_strand_id
1 'polypeptide(L)'
;MCSKCPVGGLYVGETGQKLKARMRSHRHTIEHRRRELPVAEHFSNHGHDIGDMRVLILKGGFKSQNHRRIWEYKLITTFDTLNTGLNYSPGFMREWEV
;
A
#
# COMPACT_ATOMS: atom_id res chain seq x y z
N MET A 1 5.27 3.88 3.31
CA MET A 1 4.99 5.18 3.98
C MET A 1 5.80 6.28 3.33
N CYS A 2 5.34 7.52 3.37
CA CYS A 2 6.06 8.71 2.90
C CYS A 2 6.87 9.34 4.05
N SER A 3 8.15 9.68 3.82
CA SER A 3 9.01 10.32 4.83
C SER A 3 8.68 11.79 5.09
N LYS A 4 7.91 12.42 4.21
CA LYS A 4 7.47 13.83 4.36
C LYS A 4 6.07 13.97 4.96
N CYS A 5 5.32 12.89 5.08
CA CYS A 5 3.96 12.88 5.62
C CYS A 5 3.93 12.06 6.92
N PRO A 6 4.25 12.67 8.08
CA PRO A 6 4.24 11.97 9.36
C PRO A 6 2.83 11.45 9.71
N VAL A 7 1.79 12.11 9.22
CA VAL A 7 0.39 11.70 9.24
C VAL A 7 -0.09 11.68 7.78
N GLY A 8 -0.96 10.74 7.38
CA GLY A 8 -1.47 10.69 5.99
C GLY A 8 -0.66 9.85 5.01
N GLY A 9 0.64 9.65 5.26
CA GLY A 9 1.57 9.03 4.30
C GLY A 9 1.62 7.50 4.31
N LEU A 10 0.79 6.83 5.11
CA LEU A 10 0.88 5.38 5.30
C LEU A 10 -0.01 4.61 4.32
N TYR A 11 0.55 3.58 3.71
CA TYR A 11 -0.15 2.61 2.86
C TYR A 11 0.18 1.21 3.35
N VAL A 12 -0.83 0.36 3.45
CA VAL A 12 -0.69 -1.07 3.74
C VAL A 12 -1.12 -1.86 2.49
N GLY A 13 -0.30 -2.83 2.10
CA GLY A 13 -0.62 -3.71 0.99
C GLY A 13 -0.03 -5.10 1.18
N GLU A 14 -0.67 -6.10 0.59
CA GLU A 14 -0.14 -7.47 0.50
C GLU A 14 0.61 -7.74 -0.80
N THR A 15 1.52 -8.71 -0.75
CA THR A 15 2.04 -9.32 -1.96
C THR A 15 2.37 -10.79 -1.74
N GLY A 16 2.00 -11.64 -2.70
CA GLY A 16 2.52 -13.00 -2.84
C GLY A 16 3.82 -13.08 -3.65
N GLN A 17 4.27 -11.96 -4.21
CA GLN A 17 5.50 -11.89 -5.01
C GLN A 17 6.70 -11.55 -4.11
N LYS A 18 7.91 -11.71 -4.66
CA LYS A 18 9.12 -11.17 -4.01
C LYS A 18 8.97 -9.65 -3.81
N LEU A 19 9.42 -9.15 -2.66
CA LEU A 19 9.35 -7.71 -2.34
C LEU A 19 9.95 -6.84 -3.46
N LYS A 20 11.09 -7.26 -4.05
CA LYS A 20 11.72 -6.59 -5.20
C LYS A 20 10.76 -6.40 -6.38
N ALA A 21 9.94 -7.41 -6.70
CA ALA A 21 8.98 -7.34 -7.80
C ALA A 21 7.83 -6.37 -7.45
N ARG A 22 7.32 -6.42 -6.22
CA ARG A 22 6.30 -5.47 -5.74
C ARG A 22 6.80 -4.02 -5.79
N MET A 23 8.04 -3.78 -5.38
CA MET A 23 8.65 -2.45 -5.43
C MET A 23 8.89 -1.96 -6.86
N ARG A 24 9.27 -2.85 -7.78
CA ARG A 24 9.35 -2.52 -9.21
C ARG A 24 8.00 -2.12 -9.77
N SER A 25 6.93 -2.83 -9.40
CA SER A 25 5.56 -2.47 -9.79
C SER A 25 5.16 -1.09 -9.28
N HIS A 26 5.37 -0.79 -7.99
CA HIS A 26 5.09 0.55 -7.45
C HIS A 26 5.90 1.65 -8.16
N ARG A 27 7.19 1.42 -8.39
CA ARG A 27 8.04 2.36 -9.16
C ARG A 27 7.48 2.62 -10.54
N HIS A 28 7.18 1.56 -11.29
CA HIS A 28 6.63 1.66 -12.64
C HIS A 28 5.33 2.48 -12.65
N THR A 29 4.41 2.21 -11.71
CA THR A 29 3.13 2.94 -11.64
C THR A 29 3.30 4.43 -11.30
N ILE A 30 4.29 4.77 -10.47
CA ILE A 30 4.64 6.17 -10.13
C ILE A 30 5.23 6.88 -11.35
N GLU A 31 6.23 6.28 -12.00
CA GLU A 31 6.90 6.84 -13.18
C GLU A 31 5.90 7.10 -14.33
N HIS A 32 4.90 6.23 -14.47
CA HIS A 32 3.85 6.35 -15.48
C HIS A 32 2.61 7.11 -14.99
N ARG A 33 2.68 7.75 -13.81
CA ARG A 33 1.61 8.59 -13.23
C ARG A 33 0.23 7.90 -13.25
N ARG A 34 0.18 6.62 -12.87
CA ARG A 34 -1.06 5.81 -12.78
C ARG A 34 -1.89 6.26 -11.57
N ARG A 35 -2.46 7.45 -11.64
CA ARG A 35 -3.14 8.15 -10.53
C ARG A 35 -4.41 7.44 -10.04
N GLU A 36 -4.91 6.44 -10.75
CA GLU A 36 -5.96 5.56 -10.24
C GLU A 36 -5.50 4.66 -9.07
N LEU A 37 -4.18 4.53 -8.87
CA LEU A 37 -3.59 3.74 -7.79
C LEU A 37 -3.12 4.66 -6.66
N PRO A 38 -3.46 4.39 -5.39
CA PRO A 38 -3.23 5.32 -4.29
C PRO A 38 -1.77 5.70 -4.06
N VAL A 39 -0.88 4.71 -4.14
CA VAL A 39 0.56 4.93 -3.98
C VAL A 39 1.09 5.77 -5.14
N ALA A 40 0.65 5.51 -6.36
CA ALA A 40 1.09 6.25 -7.52
C ALA A 40 0.55 7.68 -7.52
N GLU A 41 -0.71 7.88 -7.11
CA GLU A 41 -1.30 9.22 -6.95
C GLU A 41 -0.48 10.09 -6.00
N HIS A 42 -0.20 9.58 -4.80
CA HIS A 42 0.55 10.32 -3.78
C HIS A 42 1.97 10.70 -4.25
N PHE A 43 2.74 9.74 -4.77
CA PHE A 43 4.14 9.95 -5.15
C PHE A 43 4.34 10.51 -6.57
N SER A 44 3.27 10.82 -7.30
CA SER A 44 3.32 11.52 -8.60
C SER A 44 2.92 13.00 -8.52
N ASN A 45 2.56 13.48 -7.33
CA ASN A 45 2.13 14.85 -7.07
C ASN A 45 3.28 15.76 -6.66
N HIS A 46 3.11 17.08 -6.80
CA HIS A 46 4.14 18.05 -6.41
C HIS A 46 4.42 17.95 -4.91
N GLY A 47 5.70 17.84 -4.54
CA GLY A 47 6.17 17.77 -3.14
C GLY A 47 6.59 16.37 -2.68
N HIS A 48 6.16 15.31 -3.37
CA HIS A 48 6.48 13.92 -3.04
C HIS A 48 6.99 13.15 -4.26
N ASP A 49 8.04 12.35 -4.07
CA ASP A 49 8.55 11.46 -5.10
C ASP A 49 8.95 10.09 -4.54
N ILE A 50 9.38 9.19 -5.40
CA ILE A 50 9.79 7.84 -5.00
C ILE A 50 10.93 7.80 -3.98
N GLY A 51 11.78 8.84 -3.92
CA GLY A 51 12.83 9.01 -2.92
C GLY A 51 12.30 9.23 -1.50
N ASP A 52 11.07 9.72 -1.38
CA ASP A 52 10.36 9.86 -0.10
C ASP A 52 9.70 8.56 0.37
N MET A 53 9.67 7.53 -0.48
CA MET A 53 9.08 6.25 -0.12
C MET A 53 9.98 5.49 0.87
N ARG A 54 9.36 4.99 1.94
CA ARG A 54 9.95 4.05 2.90
C ARG A 54 9.09 2.80 3.00
N VAL A 55 9.75 1.64 3.10
CA VAL A 55 9.10 0.32 3.06
C VAL A 55 9.49 -0.46 4.30
N LEU A 56 8.49 -1.04 4.96
CA LEU A 56 8.67 -1.90 6.12
C LEU A 56 7.93 -3.22 5.88
N ILE A 57 8.55 -4.34 6.25
CA ILE A 57 7.90 -5.64 6.26
C ILE A 57 7.25 -5.84 7.63
N LEU A 58 5.92 -5.86 7.67
CA LEU A 58 5.16 -6.03 8.91
C LEU A 58 5.01 -7.51 9.30
N LYS A 59 4.83 -8.39 8.31
CA LYS A 59 4.65 -9.83 8.52
C LYS A 59 4.99 -10.62 7.26
N GLY A 60 5.55 -11.82 7.45
CA GLY A 60 5.83 -12.79 6.39
C GLY A 60 5.47 -14.23 6.80
N GLY A 61 5.82 -15.21 5.96
CA GLY A 61 5.63 -16.64 6.26
C GLY A 61 4.18 -17.12 6.23
N PHE A 62 3.33 -16.47 5.43
CA PHE A 62 1.92 -16.86 5.32
C PHE A 62 1.76 -18.20 4.58
N LYS A 63 0.90 -19.07 5.12
CA LYS A 63 0.59 -20.39 4.56
C LYS A 63 -0.32 -20.34 3.33
N SER A 64 -1.07 -19.25 3.14
CA SER A 64 -2.02 -19.09 2.04
C SER A 64 -2.24 -17.63 1.66
N GLN A 65 -2.78 -17.40 0.47
CA GLN A 65 -3.21 -16.08 0.01
C GLN A 65 -4.29 -15.49 0.92
N ASN A 66 -5.30 -16.29 1.31
CA ASN A 66 -6.38 -15.84 2.18
C ASN A 66 -5.86 -15.36 3.54
N HIS A 67 -4.93 -16.09 4.15
CA HIS A 67 -4.38 -15.67 5.44
C HIS A 67 -3.61 -14.34 5.30
N ARG A 68 -2.84 -14.17 4.22
CA ARG A 68 -2.11 -12.92 3.95
C ARG A 68 -3.06 -11.73 3.72
N ARG A 69 -4.14 -11.95 2.98
CA ARG A 69 -5.22 -11.00 2.72
C ARG A 69 -5.98 -10.59 3.98
N ILE A 70 -6.32 -11.54 4.86
CA ILE A 70 -6.93 -11.25 6.18
C ILE A 70 -5.99 -10.37 7.03
N TRP A 71 -4.68 -10.63 6.98
CA TRP A 71 -3.72 -9.79 7.70
C TRP A 71 -3.57 -8.39 7.12
N GLU A 72 -3.61 -8.24 5.79
CA GLU A 72 -3.69 -6.92 5.15
C GLU A 72 -4.88 -6.12 5.68
N TYR A 73 -6.07 -6.71 5.65
CA TYR A 73 -7.27 -6.08 6.21
C TYR A 73 -7.08 -5.64 7.67
N LYS A 74 -6.63 -6.56 8.54
CA LYS A 74 -6.40 -6.27 9.96
C LYS A 74 -5.45 -5.09 10.15
N LEU A 75 -4.38 -5.02 9.37
CA LEU A 75 -3.40 -3.94 9.45
C LEU A 75 -3.94 -2.62 8.89
N ILE A 76 -4.71 -2.65 7.79
CA ILE A 76 -5.40 -1.47 7.25
C ILE A 76 -6.31 -0.86 8.33
N THR A 77 -7.11 -1.69 9.00
CA THR A 77 -8.01 -1.25 10.08
C THR A 77 -7.24 -0.78 11.30
N THR A 78 -6.21 -1.51 11.71
CA THR A 78 -5.42 -1.18 12.92
C THR A 78 -4.68 0.14 12.77
N PHE A 79 -4.14 0.42 11.59
CA PHE A 79 -3.44 1.67 11.29
C PHE A 79 -4.35 2.76 10.71
N ASP A 80 -5.66 2.48 10.61
CA ASP A 80 -6.68 3.36 10.05
C ASP A 80 -6.28 4.01 8.71
N THR A 81 -5.60 3.24 7.85
CA THR A 81 -5.03 3.78 6.60
C THR A 81 -6.08 4.10 5.54
N LEU A 82 -7.35 3.78 5.80
CA LEU A 82 -8.49 4.17 4.98
C LEU A 82 -8.88 5.63 5.20
N ASN A 83 -8.91 6.07 6.46
CA ASN A 83 -9.34 7.43 6.81
C ASN A 83 -8.16 8.38 6.96
N THR A 84 -7.01 7.86 7.41
CA THR A 84 -5.83 8.68 7.75
C THR A 84 -4.58 8.31 6.94
N GLY A 85 -4.73 7.45 5.94
CA GLY A 85 -3.65 6.99 5.08
C GLY A 85 -3.99 7.06 3.60
N LEU A 86 -3.30 6.23 2.82
CA LEU A 86 -3.40 6.21 1.36
C LEU A 86 -4.32 5.10 0.85
N ASN A 87 -4.81 4.17 1.68
CA ASN A 87 -5.60 3.04 1.17
C ASN A 87 -6.99 3.50 0.69
N TYR A 88 -7.37 3.16 -0.54
CA TYR A 88 -8.73 3.44 -1.07
C TYR A 88 -9.75 2.36 -0.71
N SER A 89 -9.31 1.21 -0.19
CA SER A 89 -10.21 0.16 0.24
C SER A 89 -9.60 -0.72 1.32
N PRO A 90 -10.43 -1.46 2.08
CA PRO A 90 -10.00 -2.46 3.08
C PRO A 90 -9.31 -3.72 2.48
N GLY A 91 -8.74 -3.62 1.28
CA GLY A 91 -8.20 -4.77 0.54
C GLY A 91 -9.29 -5.62 -0.12
N PHE A 92 -9.08 -6.94 -0.13
CA PHE A 92 -9.94 -7.93 -0.80
C PHE A 92 -11.37 -8.05 -0.23
N MET A 93 -11.63 -7.53 0.98
CA MET A 93 -12.96 -7.61 1.59
C MET A 93 -14.04 -6.79 0.86
N ARG A 94 -13.65 -5.94 -0.11
CA ARG A 94 -14.59 -5.35 -1.08
C ARG A 94 -15.42 -6.39 -1.84
N GLU A 95 -14.91 -7.61 -2.00
CA GLU A 95 -15.57 -8.69 -2.75
C GLU A 95 -16.69 -9.38 -1.95
N TRP A 96 -16.86 -9.05 -0.65
CA TRP A 96 -17.83 -9.69 0.25
C TRP A 96 -18.93 -8.74 0.76
N GLU A 97 -18.87 -7.46 0.35
CA GLU A 97 -19.87 -6.42 0.71
C GLU A 97 -20.81 -6.10 -0.47
N VAL A 98 -20.96 -7.02 -1.43
CA VAL A 98 -21.89 -6.93 -2.58
C VAL A 98 -22.89 -8.08 -2.56
#